data_AF-A0A848K9I7-F1
#
_entry.id   AF-A0A848K9I7-F1
#
_cell.length_a   1.000
_cell.length_b   1.000
_cell.length_c   1.000
_cell.angle_alpha   90.00
_cell.angle_beta   90.00
_cell.angle_gamma   90.00
#
_symmetry.space_group_name_H-M   'P 1'
#
loop_
_entity.id
_entity.type
_entity.pdbx_description
1 polymer ?
#
loop_
_entity_poly.entity_id
_entity_poly.type
_entity_poly.pdbx_seq_one_letter_code
_entity_poly.pdbx_strand_id
1 'polypeptide(L)'
;MANEPALSSPEISTFEVTVPAASLSELILAVHDAAAHPTNTQRKWKYGNVIGISGAKVRELNRTIAQRRHNRLRRPVAAVEVTQRRLTADVLFDVDLAAATASAHFSGAGEASQRHDSREEAAWASFLAVSTTDILLQAGVQAILCPDASM
;
A
#
# COMPACT_ATOMS: atom_id res chain seq x y z
N MET A 1 -42.19 12.80 7.05
CA MET A 1 -41.31 11.94 6.22
C MET A 1 -40.08 12.75 5.89
N ALA A 2 -39.03 12.61 6.70
CA ALA A 2 -37.76 13.27 6.46
C ALA A 2 -36.83 12.26 5.76
N ASN A 3 -36.40 12.57 4.54
CA ASN A 3 -35.33 11.84 3.86
C ASN A 3 -34.01 12.28 4.49
N GLU A 4 -33.36 11.39 5.22
CA GLU A 4 -31.95 11.55 5.58
C GLU A 4 -31.08 11.26 4.34
N PRO A 5 -30.11 12.11 3.99
CA PRO A 5 -29.18 11.82 2.91
C PRO A 5 -28.23 10.69 3.35
N ALA A 6 -28.09 9.70 2.46
CA ALA A 6 -27.18 8.57 2.63
C ALA A 6 -25.76 9.07 2.97
N LEU A 7 -25.18 8.50 4.04
CA LEU A 7 -23.78 8.69 4.37
C LEU A 7 -22.94 8.27 3.17
N SER A 8 -22.18 9.23 2.64
CA SER A 8 -21.14 8.99 1.66
C SER A 8 -20.15 7.99 2.24
N SER A 9 -20.05 6.81 1.63
CA SER A 9 -19.01 5.83 1.94
C SER A 9 -17.65 6.51 1.92
N PRO A 10 -16.74 6.23 2.88
CA PRO A 10 -15.40 6.78 2.83
C PRO A 10 -14.74 6.31 1.54
N GLU A 11 -14.42 7.25 0.64
CA GLU A 11 -13.63 6.96 -0.56
C GLU A 11 -12.29 6.38 -0.09
N ILE A 12 -12.11 5.07 -0.28
CA ILE A 12 -10.84 4.40 0.00
C ILE A 12 -9.88 4.86 -1.08
N SER A 13 -9.10 5.90 -0.80
CA SER A 13 -8.07 6.38 -1.71
C SER A 13 -7.06 5.26 -1.93
N THR A 14 -7.11 4.68 -3.12
CA THR A 14 -6.22 3.59 -3.54
C THR A 14 -5.12 4.19 -4.41
N PHE A 15 -3.92 3.63 -4.33
CA PHE A 15 -2.78 4.07 -5.15
C PHE A 15 -2.25 2.89 -5.93
N GLU A 16 -1.83 3.10 -7.17
CA GLU A 16 -1.26 2.07 -8.02
C GLU A 16 0.13 2.47 -8.48
N VAL A 17 1.09 1.55 -8.38
CA VAL A 17 2.41 1.68 -9.01
C VAL A 17 2.52 0.61 -10.10
N THR A 18 2.73 1.03 -11.34
CA THR A 18 2.85 0.15 -12.50
C THR A 18 4.28 0.15 -13.04
N VAL A 19 4.80 -1.03 -13.38
CA VAL A 19 6.13 -1.26 -13.97
C VAL A 19 6.03 -2.28 -15.13
N PRO A 20 7.08 -2.46 -15.95
CA PRO A 20 7.14 -3.58 -16.89
C PRO A 20 7.01 -4.93 -16.16
N ALA A 21 6.30 -5.90 -16.74
CA ALA A 21 6.04 -7.20 -16.10
C ALA A 21 7.32 -7.95 -15.70
N ALA A 22 8.40 -7.77 -16.47
CA ALA A 22 9.71 -8.35 -16.17
C ALA A 22 10.32 -7.81 -14.87
N SER A 23 9.86 -6.65 -14.38
CA SER A 23 10.33 -5.98 -13.17
C SER A 23 9.43 -6.26 -11.95
N LEU A 24 8.61 -7.32 -11.98
CA LEU A 24 7.76 -7.70 -10.85
C LEU A 24 8.56 -7.97 -9.58
N SER A 25 9.72 -8.64 -9.69
CA SER A 25 10.59 -8.91 -8.54
C SER A 25 11.06 -7.62 -7.87
N GLU A 26 11.46 -6.65 -8.68
CA GLU A 26 11.96 -5.35 -8.30
C GLU A 26 10.85 -4.52 -7.66
N LEU A 27 9.62 -4.60 -8.19
CA LEU A 27 8.44 -4.01 -7.58
C LEU A 27 8.16 -4.59 -6.18
N ILE A 28 8.20 -5.92 -6.02
CA ILE A 28 7.99 -6.56 -4.72
C ILE A 28 9.10 -6.16 -3.74
N LEU A 29 10.36 -6.16 -4.17
CA LEU A 29 11.49 -5.74 -3.33
C LEU A 29 11.39 -4.27 -2.94
N ALA A 30 11.03 -3.38 -3.86
CA ALA A 30 10.86 -1.96 -3.58
C ALA A 30 9.77 -1.69 -2.52
N VAL A 31 8.67 -2.46 -2.53
CA VAL A 31 7.64 -2.38 -1.47
C VAL A 31 8.21 -2.80 -0.10
N HIS A 32 9.04 -3.86 -0.05
CA HIS A 32 9.69 -4.29 1.18
C HIS A 32 10.69 -3.24 1.68
N ASP A 33 11.46 -2.62 0.79
CA ASP A 33 12.41 -1.57 1.12
C ASP A 33 11.71 -0.29 1.61
N ALA A 34 10.61 0.10 0.96
CA ALA A 34 9.76 1.21 1.38
C ALA A 34 9.18 0.99 2.79
N ALA A 35 8.82 -0.25 3.12
CA ALA A 35 8.33 -0.64 4.43
C ALA A 35 9.45 -0.70 5.49
N ALA A 36 10.65 -1.13 5.11
CA ALA A 36 11.80 -1.26 6.00
C ALA A 36 12.42 0.11 6.36
N HIS A 37 12.42 1.04 5.42
CA HIS A 37 13.03 2.36 5.56
C HIS A 37 12.02 3.50 5.37
N PRO A 38 11.01 3.63 6.26
CA PRO A 38 10.12 4.77 6.21
C PRO A 38 10.97 6.01 6.49
N THR A 39 11.30 6.76 5.44
CA THR A 39 12.15 7.97 5.43
C THR A 39 11.68 9.03 6.42
N ASN A 40 10.46 8.92 6.93
CA ASN A 40 9.86 9.80 7.93
C ASN A 40 9.88 9.26 9.38
N THR A 41 10.54 8.12 9.66
CA THR A 41 10.97 7.84 11.04
C THR A 41 12.19 8.69 11.35
N GLN A 42 11.96 10.00 11.51
CA GLN A 42 12.89 10.85 12.25
C GLN A 42 13.26 10.06 13.50
N ARG A 43 14.53 9.65 13.59
CA ARG A 43 15.13 9.16 14.84
C ARG A 43 14.96 10.29 15.83
N LYS A 44 13.87 10.25 16.60
CA LYS A 44 13.60 11.28 17.58
C LYS A 44 14.54 10.98 18.73
N TRP A 45 15.54 11.82 18.87
CA TRP A 45 16.40 11.79 20.05
C TRP A 45 15.61 12.38 21.21
N LYS A 46 15.41 11.61 22.28
CA LYS A 46 14.83 12.10 23.53
C LYS A 46 15.69 11.64 24.70
N TYR A 47 16.23 12.60 25.46
CA TYR A 47 17.11 12.35 26.61
C TYR A 47 18.33 11.46 26.31
N GLY A 48 18.97 11.62 25.14
CA GLY A 48 20.10 10.79 24.73
C GLY A 48 19.73 9.38 24.26
N ASN A 49 18.45 9.04 24.22
CA ASN A 49 17.94 7.76 23.70
C ASN A 49 17.28 7.96 22.33
N VAL A 50 17.50 7.00 21.42
CA VAL A 50 16.78 6.96 20.15
C VAL A 50 15.40 6.34 20.41
N ILE A 51 14.34 7.13 20.26
CA ILE A 51 12.96 6.66 20.36
C ILE A 51 12.31 6.61 18.97
N GLY A 52 11.39 5.66 18.77
CA GLY A 52 10.61 5.57 17.54
C GLY A 52 11.21 4.71 16.43
N ILE A 53 12.19 3.84 16.74
CA ILE A 53 12.68 2.79 15.83
C ILE A 53 11.63 1.68 15.76
N SER A 54 10.53 1.91 15.06
CA SER A 54 9.60 0.85 14.68
C SER A 54 9.50 0.87 13.17
N GLY A 55 10.29 0.03 12.50
CA GLY A 55 10.09 -0.28 11.08
C GLY A 55 8.69 -0.86 10.87
N ALA A 56 8.16 -0.73 9.65
CA ALA A 56 6.91 -1.41 9.34
C ALA A 56 7.15 -2.92 9.33
N LYS A 57 6.15 -3.68 9.77
CA LYS A 57 6.13 -5.13 9.65
C LYS A 57 5.46 -5.47 8.34
N VAL A 58 6.12 -6.27 7.51
CA VAL A 58 5.53 -6.85 6.30
C VAL A 58 5.14 -8.28 6.61
N ARG A 59 3.91 -8.67 6.27
CA ARG A 59 3.39 -10.03 6.42
C ARG A 59 2.76 -10.46 5.11
N GLU A 60 2.94 -11.71 4.73
CA GLU A 60 2.19 -12.25 3.60
C GLU A 60 0.69 -12.25 3.90
N LEU A 61 -0.09 -11.72 2.98
CA LEU A 61 -1.54 -11.75 3.02
C LEU A 61 -2.02 -12.87 2.09
N ASN A 62 -2.88 -13.75 2.60
CA ASN A 62 -3.42 -14.81 1.78
C ASN A 62 -4.19 -14.21 0.59
N ARG A 63 -3.80 -14.59 -0.62
CA ARG A 63 -4.34 -14.04 -1.88
C ARG A 63 -5.86 -14.14 -2.01
N THR A 64 -6.47 -15.19 -1.46
CA THR A 64 -7.93 -15.36 -1.47
C THR A 64 -8.62 -14.44 -0.47
N ILE A 65 -7.96 -14.18 0.67
CA ILE A 65 -8.42 -13.18 1.64
C ILE A 65 -8.28 -11.78 1.05
N ALA A 66 -7.14 -11.46 0.44
CA ALA A 66 -6.89 -10.17 -0.22
C ALA A 66 -7.91 -9.88 -1.32
N GLN A 67 -8.17 -10.87 -2.20
CA GLN A 67 -9.16 -10.74 -3.26
C GLN A 67 -10.55 -10.39 -2.73
N ARG A 68 -11.00 -11.10 -1.68
CA ARG A 68 -12.32 -10.85 -1.08
C ARG A 68 -12.37 -9.52 -0.33
N ARG A 69 -11.31 -9.20 0.43
CA ARG A 69 -11.20 -7.97 1.22
C ARG A 69 -11.30 -6.72 0.34
N HIS A 70 -10.72 -6.77 -0.86
CA HIS A 70 -10.69 -5.66 -1.80
C HIS A 70 -11.63 -5.84 -3.00
N ASN A 71 -12.62 -6.74 -2.91
CA ASN A 71 -13.62 -7.01 -3.96
C ASN A 71 -13.04 -7.16 -5.39
N ARG A 72 -11.86 -7.78 -5.52
CA ARG A 72 -11.15 -7.87 -6.80
C ARG A 72 -11.73 -8.96 -7.68
N LEU A 73 -11.95 -8.65 -8.95
CA LEU A 73 -12.38 -9.60 -9.97
C LEU A 73 -11.37 -10.74 -10.18
N ARG A 74 -10.08 -10.43 -10.08
CA ARG A 74 -8.98 -11.40 -10.25
C ARG A 74 -8.26 -11.62 -8.93
N ARG A 75 -7.72 -12.83 -8.76
CA ARG A 75 -6.86 -13.17 -7.64
C ARG A 75 -5.48 -12.57 -7.88
N PRO A 76 -4.93 -11.77 -6.95
CA PRO A 76 -3.61 -11.19 -7.13
C PRO A 76 -2.53 -12.28 -7.16
N VAL A 77 -1.43 -12.02 -7.85
CA VAL A 77 -0.28 -12.92 -7.95
C VAL A 77 0.39 -13.09 -6.58
N ALA A 78 0.52 -11.98 -5.85
CA ALA A 78 1.00 -11.91 -4.47
C ALA A 78 0.23 -10.83 -3.70
N ALA A 79 0.21 -10.91 -2.37
CA ALA A 79 -0.34 -9.86 -1.53
C ALA A 79 0.42 -9.81 -0.20
N VAL A 80 0.62 -8.61 0.33
CA VAL A 80 1.25 -8.38 1.62
C VAL A 80 0.46 -7.36 2.43
N GLU A 81 0.52 -7.50 3.74
CA GLU A 81 0.01 -6.56 4.73
C GLU A 81 1.22 -5.83 5.34
N VAL A 82 1.21 -4.51 5.26
CA VAL A 82 2.29 -3.64 5.75
C VAL A 82 1.77 -2.80 6.92
N THR A 83 2.23 -3.14 8.13
CA THR A 83 1.78 -2.50 9.37
C THR A 83 2.89 -1.66 10.01
N GLN A 84 2.67 -0.36 10.16
CA GLN A 84 3.50 0.51 10.99
C GLN A 84 2.72 1.01 12.21
N ARG A 85 3.11 0.54 13.40
CA ARG A 85 2.43 0.80 14.68
C ARG A 85 0.95 0.37 14.64
N ARG A 86 0.06 1.28 14.28
CA ARG A 86 -1.40 1.09 14.21
C ARG A 86 -1.95 1.26 12.79
N LEU A 87 -1.12 1.73 11.86
CA LEU A 87 -1.51 1.94 10.47
C LEU A 87 -1.21 0.66 9.70
N THR A 88 -2.20 0.17 8.95
CA THR A 88 -2.06 -1.01 8.12
C THR A 88 -2.49 -0.69 6.70
N ALA A 89 -1.64 -1.04 5.74
CA ALA A 89 -1.97 -1.00 4.33
C ALA A 89 -1.78 -2.39 3.73
N ASP A 90 -2.72 -2.80 2.89
CA ASP A 90 -2.57 -3.97 2.06
C ASP A 90 -1.96 -3.55 0.72
N VAL A 91 -1.01 -4.36 0.24
CA VAL A 91 -0.40 -4.21 -1.09
C VAL A 91 -0.67 -5.47 -1.89
N LEU A 92 -1.42 -5.32 -2.99
CA LEU A 92 -1.80 -6.41 -3.89
C LEU A 92 -0.99 -6.28 -5.17
N PHE A 93 -0.37 -7.39 -5.60
CA PHE A 93 0.44 -7.43 -6.82
C PHE A 93 -0.30 -8.16 -7.93
N ASP A 94 -0.43 -7.52 -9.08
CA ASP A 94 -1.02 -8.08 -10.29
C ASP A 94 -0.01 -8.08 -11.44
N VAL A 95 -0.23 -8.97 -12.40
CA VAL A 95 0.50 -8.99 -13.68
C VAL A 95 -0.52 -9.05 -14.79
N ASP A 96 -0.46 -8.08 -15.70
CA ASP A 96 -1.19 -8.10 -16.95
C ASP A 96 -0.26 -8.55 -18.08
N LEU A 97 -0.43 -9.80 -18.51
CA LEU A 97 0.33 -10.39 -19.60
C LEU A 97 0.00 -9.77 -20.97
N ALA A 98 -1.20 -9.20 -21.14
CA ALA A 98 -1.59 -8.57 -22.39
C ALA A 98 -0.95 -7.18 -22.53
N ALA A 99 -0.88 -6.42 -21.42
CA ALA A 99 -0.20 -5.13 -21.37
C ALA A 99 1.30 -5.23 -21.09
N ALA A 100 1.80 -6.43 -20.74
CA ALA A 100 3.16 -6.67 -20.28
C ALA A 100 3.57 -5.78 -19.08
N THR A 101 2.63 -5.58 -18.15
CA THR A 101 2.82 -4.76 -16.94
C THR A 101 2.65 -5.58 -15.66
N ALA A 102 3.30 -5.12 -14.60
CA ALA A 102 3.03 -5.53 -13.23
C ALA A 102 2.57 -4.30 -12.44
N SER A 103 1.61 -4.47 -11.54
CA SER A 103 1.10 -3.38 -10.71
C SER A 103 1.09 -3.77 -9.23
N ALA A 104 1.33 -2.78 -8.37
CA ALA A 104 1.13 -2.87 -6.94
C ALA A 104 0.02 -1.88 -6.55
N HIS A 105 -1.06 -2.40 -5.97
CA HIS A 105 -2.19 -1.61 -5.49
C HIS A 105 -2.11 -1.47 -3.98
N PHE A 106 -2.05 -0.23 -3.50
CA PHE A 106 -1.90 0.15 -2.10
C PHE A 106 -3.23 0.69 -1.59
N SER A 107 -3.75 0.08 -0.53
CA SER A 107 -5.00 0.47 0.10
C SER A 107 -4.92 0.30 1.61
N GLY A 108 -5.73 1.04 2.38
CA GLY A 108 -5.92 0.76 3.80
C GLY A 108 -6.46 -0.65 4.01
N ALA A 109 -6.26 -1.24 5.19
CA ALA A 109 -6.71 -2.61 5.48
C ALA A 109 -8.25 -2.77 5.53
N GLY A 110 -9.01 -1.68 5.35
CA GLY A 110 -10.48 -1.67 5.31
C GLY A 110 -11.13 -2.03 6.65
N GLU A 111 -12.40 -2.46 6.62
CA GLU A 111 -13.24 -2.75 7.80
C GLU A 111 -12.65 -3.78 8.79
N ALA A 112 -11.61 -4.53 8.40
CA ALA A 112 -10.87 -5.40 9.32
C ALA A 112 -10.10 -4.61 10.39
N SER A 113 -9.78 -3.35 10.11
CA SER A 113 -9.10 -2.42 11.01
C SER A 113 -10.14 -1.74 11.91
N GLN A 114 -10.71 -2.48 12.88
CA GLN A 114 -11.86 -2.07 13.72
C GLN A 114 -11.73 -0.74 14.51
N ARG A 115 -10.65 0.06 14.37
CA ARG A 115 -10.37 1.24 15.21
C ARG A 115 -9.56 2.38 14.58
N HIS A 116 -9.41 2.47 13.25
CA HIS A 116 -8.44 3.41 12.67
C HIS A 116 -9.07 4.47 11.77
N ASP A 117 -8.49 5.68 11.82
CA ASP A 117 -8.87 6.80 10.97
C ASP A 117 -8.49 6.47 9.52
N SER A 118 -9.49 6.25 8.67
CA SER A 118 -9.33 5.93 7.25
C SER A 118 -8.38 6.88 6.53
N ARG A 119 -8.26 8.13 7.01
CA ARG A 119 -7.35 9.13 6.47
C ARG A 119 -5.88 8.81 6.75
N GLU A 120 -5.56 8.30 7.93
CA GLU A 120 -4.18 7.94 8.28
C GLU A 120 -3.74 6.67 7.53
N GLU A 121 -4.64 5.71 7.33
CA GLU A 121 -4.38 4.52 6.51
C GLU A 121 -4.20 4.89 5.03
N ALA A 122 -5.02 5.80 4.49
CA ALA A 122 -4.84 6.33 3.14
C ALA A 122 -3.50 7.09 2.98
N ALA A 123 -3.13 7.91 3.97
CA ALA A 123 -1.83 8.58 3.98
C ALA A 123 -0.67 7.58 4.04
N TRP A 124 -0.84 6.48 4.77
CA TRP A 124 0.14 5.39 4.83
C TRP A 124 0.27 4.66 3.49
N ALA A 125 -0.86 4.30 2.86
CA ALA A 125 -0.87 3.70 1.52
C ALA A 125 -0.21 4.62 0.47
N SER A 126 -0.52 5.92 0.52
CA SER A 126 0.08 6.94 -0.35
C SER A 126 1.60 7.02 -0.14
N PHE A 127 2.05 7.08 1.12
CA PHE A 127 3.47 7.11 1.46
C PHE A 127 4.21 5.88 0.92
N LEU A 128 3.63 4.69 1.06
CA LEU A 128 4.22 3.46 0.53
C LEU A 128 4.31 3.49 -1.00
N ALA A 129 3.27 3.94 -1.69
CA ALA A 129 3.26 4.02 -3.15
C ALA A 129 4.31 5.01 -3.69
N VAL A 130 4.40 6.21 -3.10
CA VAL A 130 5.43 7.21 -3.44
C VAL A 130 6.83 6.68 -3.16
N SER A 131 7.07 6.13 -1.97
CA SER A 131 8.39 5.61 -1.58
C SER A 131 8.82 4.44 -2.47
N THR A 132 7.88 3.55 -2.83
CA THR A 132 8.14 2.44 -3.76
C THR A 132 8.55 2.97 -5.13
N THR A 133 7.85 4.00 -5.62
CA THR A 133 8.17 4.65 -6.90
C THR A 133 9.58 5.26 -6.88
N ASP A 134 9.93 5.99 -5.82
CA ASP A 134 11.26 6.58 -5.67
C ASP A 134 12.37 5.52 -5.65
N ILE A 135 12.16 4.40 -4.94
CA ILE A 135 13.11 3.29 -4.89
C ILE A 135 13.28 2.63 -6.26
N LEU A 136 12.18 2.43 -7.01
CA LEU A 136 12.23 1.87 -8.36
C LEU A 136 13.00 2.78 -9.32
N LEU A 137 12.74 4.08 -9.27
CA LEU A 137 13.43 5.06 -10.11
C LEU A 137 14.93 5.11 -9.77
N GLN A 138 15.30 5.02 -8.49
CA GLN A 138 16.70 4.94 -8.06
C GLN A 138 17.39 3.65 -8.53
N ALA A 139 16.65 2.55 -8.65
CA ALA A 139 17.12 1.29 -9.21
C ALA A 139 17.13 1.27 -10.75
N GLY A 140 16.72 2.35 -11.42
CA GLY A 140 16.65 2.45 -12.88
C GLY A 140 15.45 1.75 -13.51
N VAL A 141 14.44 1.38 -12.71
CA VAL A 141 13.19 0.79 -13.18
C VAL A 141 12.18 1.91 -13.47
N GLN A 142 11.66 1.93 -14.69
CA GLN A 142 10.57 2.83 -15.08
C GLN A 142 9.30 2.46 -14.29
N ALA A 143 8.78 3.41 -13.51
CA ALA A 143 7.60 3.23 -12.68
C ALA A 143 6.63 4.40 -12.87
N ILE A 144 5.34 4.09 -12.92
CA ILE A 144 4.26 5.07 -13.03
C ILE A 144 3.40 4.97 -11.77
N LEU A 145 3.25 6.09 -11.06
CA LEU A 145 2.33 6.21 -9.93
C LEU A 145 1.01 6.82 -10.40
N CYS A 146 -0.07 6.06 -10.24
CA CYS A 146 -1.44 6.51 -10.51
C CYS A 146 -2.21 6.59 -9.19
N PRO A 147 -2.76 7.76 -8.82
CA PRO A 147 -3.81 7.80 -7.81
C PRO A 147 -5.05 7.11 -8.42
N ASP A 148 -5.47 6.00 -7.82
CA ASP A 148 -6.63 5.27 -8.30
C ASP A 148 -7.89 6.01 -7.83
N ALA A 149 -8.59 6.64 -8.78
CA ALA A 149 -9.77 7.45 -8.55
C ALA A 149 -11.08 6.65 -8.73
N SER A 150 -11.03 5.31 -8.86
CA SER A 150 -12.23 4.53 -9.18
C SER A 150 -12.19 3.09 -8.68
N MET A 151 -12.95 2.81 -7.62
CA MET A 151 -13.60 1.51 -7.41
C MET A 151 -15.10 1.71 -7.23
#